data_AF-A0A660KQK9-F1
#
_entry.id   AF-A0A660KQK9-F1
#
_cell.length_a   1.000
_cell.length_b   1.000
_cell.length_c   1.000
_cell.angle_alpha   90.00
_cell.angle_beta   90.00
_cell.angle_gamma   90.00
#
_symmetry.space_group_name_H-M   'P 1'
#
loop_
_entity.id
_entity.type
_entity.pdbx_description
1 polymer ?
#
loop_
_entity_poly.entity_id
_entity_poly.type
_entity_poly.pdbx_seq_one_letter_code
_entity_poly.pdbx_strand_id
1 'polypeptide(L)'
;MNMDEASEEVAVELAAQGVIGKRVDQMESGFIMALDYMIQLAEKDQDDKRKTLLEVIKETVLSHLTKKCPPHVQVIGLLCRTPKKESRQELLRRVAGGGGVFKSENGTKVHIPGANLNDIANQADDLLETMETRPVVPDRKLLARLVLIREEARNMMGGGILDERNDRGLNTLPEAEVNFLTKLVALKPGNTVQKMIKNVMQGKDEGADNSDSAEGHYTGGRVSSGIAGRKSVTGRKPLPVRPGMFLETVSKVLGGIYAGNDSGITAQHLEWVHQKTLQILQEIAF
;
A
#
# COMPACT_ATOMS: atom_id res chain seq x y z
N MET A 1 -21.27 -34.38 -28.87
CA MET A 1 -20.55 -33.19 -29.37
C MET A 1 -19.47 -32.90 -28.36
N ASN A 2 -18.20 -33.07 -28.72
CA ASN A 2 -17.09 -32.68 -27.84
C ASN A 2 -16.96 -31.17 -27.96
N MET A 3 -17.12 -30.45 -26.85
CA MET A 3 -16.81 -29.02 -26.79
C MET A 3 -15.31 -28.84 -27.01
N ASP A 4 -14.92 -27.77 -27.70
CA ASP A 4 -13.50 -27.39 -27.74
C ASP A 4 -13.07 -26.85 -26.37
N GLU A 5 -11.76 -26.88 -26.12
CA GLU A 5 -11.15 -26.55 -24.82
C GLU A 5 -11.51 -25.12 -24.37
N ALA A 6 -11.64 -24.18 -25.33
CA ALA A 6 -12.06 -22.81 -25.08
C ALA A 6 -13.54 -22.70 -24.65
N SER A 7 -14.41 -23.51 -25.24
CA SER A 7 -15.83 -23.59 -24.88
C SER A 7 -16.01 -24.22 -23.50
N GLU A 8 -15.18 -25.20 -23.13
CA GLU A 8 -15.17 -25.79 -21.79
C GLU A 8 -14.78 -24.74 -20.73
N GLU A 9 -13.74 -23.95 -20.98
CA GLU A 9 -13.30 -22.88 -20.08
C GLU A 9 -14.40 -21.82 -19.86
N VAL A 10 -15.06 -21.38 -20.94
CA VAL A 10 -16.17 -20.42 -20.89
C VAL A 10 -17.40 -21.00 -20.15
N ALA A 11 -17.70 -22.28 -20.34
CA ALA A 11 -18.80 -22.94 -19.65
C ALA A 11 -18.55 -23.04 -18.13
N VAL A 12 -17.31 -23.32 -17.75
CA VAL A 12 -16.87 -23.34 -16.34
C VAL A 12 -17.01 -21.95 -15.72
N GLU A 13 -16.57 -20.90 -16.41
CA GLU A 13 -16.69 -19.52 -15.91
C GLU A 13 -18.16 -19.11 -15.71
N LEU A 14 -19.03 -19.43 -16.68
CA LEU A 14 -20.47 -19.15 -16.59
C LEU A 14 -21.15 -19.90 -15.45
N ALA A 15 -20.80 -21.18 -15.25
CA ALA A 15 -21.30 -21.99 -14.15
C ALA A 15 -20.84 -21.42 -12.80
N ALA A 16 -19.56 -21.06 -12.69
CA ALA A 16 -19.00 -20.44 -11.49
C ALA A 16 -19.72 -19.12 -11.17
N GLN A 17 -19.89 -18.22 -12.15
CA GLN A 17 -20.60 -16.95 -11.96
C GLN A 17 -22.04 -17.15 -11.46
N GLY A 18 -22.78 -18.11 -12.04
CA GLY A 18 -24.17 -18.40 -11.67
C GLY A 18 -24.33 -18.94 -10.25
N VAL A 19 -23.39 -19.76 -9.78
CA VAL A 19 -23.40 -20.33 -8.42
C VAL A 19 -22.91 -19.32 -7.39
N ILE A 20 -21.78 -18.67 -7.68
CA ILE A 20 -21.14 -17.71 -6.77
C ILE A 20 -22.05 -16.51 -6.56
N GLY A 21 -22.65 -15.95 -7.62
CA GLY A 21 -23.53 -14.79 -7.48
C GLY A 21 -24.72 -15.00 -6.55
N LYS A 22 -25.19 -16.24 -6.39
CA LYS A 22 -26.30 -16.59 -5.48
C LYS A 22 -25.86 -16.81 -4.03
N ARG A 23 -24.59 -17.11 -3.79
CA ARG A 23 -24.09 -17.60 -2.49
C ARG A 23 -22.95 -16.76 -1.90
N VAL A 24 -22.45 -15.76 -2.61
CA VAL A 24 -21.28 -14.97 -2.15
C VAL A 24 -21.54 -14.27 -0.81
N ASP A 25 -22.78 -13.87 -0.52
CA ASP A 25 -23.16 -13.24 0.75
C ASP A 25 -23.19 -14.23 1.93
N GLN A 26 -23.19 -15.52 1.63
CA GLN A 26 -23.14 -16.62 2.60
C GLN A 26 -21.71 -17.18 2.74
N MET A 27 -20.75 -16.68 1.96
CA MET A 27 -19.37 -17.13 2.04
C MET A 27 -18.71 -16.55 3.29
N GLU A 28 -18.17 -17.43 4.13
CA GLU A 28 -17.43 -17.05 5.32
C GLU A 28 -16.10 -16.36 4.96
N SER A 29 -15.59 -15.54 5.89
CA SER A 29 -14.33 -14.81 5.74
C SER A 29 -13.12 -15.72 5.46
N GLY A 30 -13.19 -17.00 5.86
CA GLY A 30 -12.14 -18.00 5.60
C GLY A 30 -12.19 -18.65 4.22
N PHE A 31 -13.21 -18.39 3.40
CA PHE A 31 -13.42 -19.11 2.13
C PHE A 31 -12.27 -18.90 1.13
N ILE A 32 -11.78 -17.67 0.98
CA ILE A 32 -10.63 -17.37 0.10
C ILE A 32 -9.36 -18.07 0.61
N MET A 33 -9.14 -18.11 1.92
CA MET A 33 -7.99 -18.79 2.52
C MET A 33 -8.04 -20.30 2.29
N ALA A 34 -9.23 -20.90 2.35
CA ALA A 34 -9.43 -22.30 2.02
C ALA A 34 -9.19 -22.58 0.53
N LEU A 35 -9.64 -21.70 -0.37
CA LEU A 35 -9.32 -21.80 -1.81
C LEU A 35 -7.81 -21.75 -2.05
N ASP A 36 -7.10 -20.81 -1.42
CA ASP A 36 -5.65 -20.69 -1.53
C ASP A 36 -4.93 -21.95 -1.06
N TYR A 37 -5.37 -22.52 0.06
CA TYR A 37 -4.84 -23.80 0.55
C TYR A 37 -5.09 -24.95 -0.43
N MET A 38 -6.28 -25.03 -1.02
CA MET A 38 -6.61 -26.08 -2.01
C MET A 38 -5.83 -25.92 -3.31
N ILE A 39 -5.57 -24.69 -3.77
CA ILE A 39 -4.72 -24.40 -4.93
C ILE A 39 -3.29 -24.88 -4.65
N GLN A 40 -2.74 -24.55 -3.49
CA GLN A 40 -1.40 -25.01 -3.09
C GLN A 40 -1.32 -26.54 -3.00
N LEU A 41 -2.38 -27.20 -2.53
CA LEU A 41 -2.44 -28.66 -2.49
C LEU A 41 -2.46 -29.26 -3.90
N ALA A 42 -3.28 -28.72 -4.81
CA ALA A 42 -3.33 -29.15 -6.20
C ALA A 42 -1.97 -28.98 -6.92
N GLU A 43 -1.24 -27.90 -6.62
CA GLU A 43 0.11 -27.67 -7.13
C GLU A 43 1.13 -28.71 -6.60
N LYS A 44 1.03 -29.08 -5.31
CA LYS A 44 1.88 -30.14 -4.73
C LYS A 44 1.58 -31.51 -5.32
N ASP A 45 0.31 -31.79 -5.60
CA ASP A 45 -0.16 -33.04 -6.19
C ASP A 45 0.07 -33.12 -7.71
N GLN A 46 0.60 -32.05 -8.33
CA GLN A 46 0.76 -31.89 -9.79
C GLN A 46 -0.56 -32.10 -10.57
N ASP A 47 -1.68 -31.72 -9.97
CA ASP A 47 -3.00 -31.77 -10.60
C ASP A 47 -3.34 -30.41 -11.23
N ASP A 48 -2.80 -30.20 -12.44
CA ASP A 48 -2.95 -28.94 -13.18
C ASP A 48 -4.42 -28.61 -13.48
N LYS A 49 -5.27 -29.62 -13.73
CA LYS A 49 -6.70 -29.41 -14.01
C LYS A 49 -7.46 -28.92 -12.79
N ARG A 50 -7.17 -29.48 -11.62
CA ARG A 50 -7.77 -29.02 -10.37
C ARG A 50 -7.26 -27.63 -10.01
N LYS A 51 -5.98 -27.34 -10.24
CA LYS A 51 -5.39 -26.03 -10.02
C LYS A 51 -6.08 -24.95 -10.86
N THR A 52 -6.18 -25.14 -12.18
CA THR A 52 -6.82 -24.16 -13.07
C THR A 52 -8.29 -23.92 -12.71
N LEU A 53 -9.05 -24.98 -12.42
CA LEU A 53 -10.45 -24.84 -12.00
C LEU A 53 -10.59 -24.01 -10.71
N LEU A 54 -9.72 -24.26 -9.71
CA LEU A 54 -9.75 -23.53 -8.44
C LEU A 54 -9.31 -22.06 -8.62
N GLU A 55 -8.37 -21.79 -9.51
CA GLU A 55 -7.95 -20.43 -9.88
C GLU A 55 -9.12 -19.66 -10.52
N VAL A 56 -9.83 -20.26 -11.49
CA VAL A 56 -11.03 -19.66 -12.12
C VAL A 56 -12.12 -19.37 -11.08
N ILE A 57 -12.37 -20.31 -10.15
CA ILE A 57 -13.33 -20.11 -9.06
C ILE A 57 -12.90 -18.94 -8.18
N LYS A 58 -11.63 -18.90 -7.76
CA LYS A 58 -11.09 -17.82 -6.93
C LYS A 58 -11.23 -16.46 -7.63
N GLU A 59 -10.86 -16.36 -8.89
CA GLU A 59 -11.00 -15.12 -9.67
C GLU A 59 -12.46 -14.68 -9.78
N THR A 60 -13.36 -15.63 -10.02
CA THR A 60 -14.80 -15.35 -10.13
C THR A 60 -15.37 -14.81 -8.81
N VAL A 61 -14.98 -15.40 -7.67
CA VAL A 61 -15.39 -14.93 -6.33
C VAL A 61 -14.85 -13.53 -6.06
N LEU A 62 -13.56 -13.29 -6.32
CA LEU A 62 -12.94 -11.98 -6.12
C LEU A 62 -13.58 -10.91 -7.01
N SER A 63 -13.91 -11.24 -8.27
CA SER A 63 -14.62 -10.35 -9.19
C SER A 63 -16.00 -9.97 -8.65
N HIS A 64 -16.75 -10.94 -8.12
CA HIS A 64 -18.08 -10.70 -7.56
C HIS A 64 -18.02 -9.84 -6.29
N LEU A 65 -17.07 -10.10 -5.39
CA LEU A 65 -16.84 -9.31 -4.20
C LEU A 65 -16.43 -7.88 -4.55
N THR A 66 -15.51 -7.72 -5.51
CA THR A 66 -15.05 -6.39 -5.97
C THR A 66 -16.21 -5.54 -6.49
N LYS A 67 -17.13 -6.12 -7.28
CA LYS A 67 -18.31 -5.39 -7.81
C LYS A 67 -19.24 -4.87 -6.70
N LYS A 68 -19.25 -5.50 -5.52
CA LYS A 68 -20.05 -5.08 -4.36
C LYS A 68 -19.37 -4.02 -3.50
N CYS A 69 -18.06 -3.85 -3.63
CA CYS A 69 -17.33 -2.83 -2.88
C CYS A 69 -17.74 -1.41 -3.34
N PRO A 70 -17.62 -0.39 -2.48
CA PRO A 70 -17.78 1.00 -2.88
C PRO A 70 -16.84 1.40 -4.03
N PRO A 71 -17.20 2.39 -4.87
CA PRO A 71 -16.41 2.77 -6.04
C PRO A 71 -14.95 3.11 -5.74
N HIS A 72 -14.67 3.83 -4.64
CA HIS A 72 -13.30 4.21 -4.25
C HIS A 72 -12.43 2.97 -3.91
N VAL A 73 -13.01 1.94 -3.28
CA VAL A 73 -12.30 0.67 -3.00
C VAL A 73 -11.98 -0.08 -4.30
N GLN A 74 -12.95 -0.13 -5.23
CA GLN A 74 -12.73 -0.75 -6.55
C GLN A 74 -11.59 -0.06 -7.30
N VAL A 75 -11.56 1.27 -7.26
CA VAL A 75 -10.52 2.09 -7.91
C VAL A 75 -9.15 1.83 -7.32
N ILE A 76 -9.00 1.72 -5.99
CA ILE A 76 -7.73 1.34 -5.36
C ILE A 76 -7.25 -0.01 -5.90
N GLY A 77 -8.14 -0.99 -6.01
CA GLY A 77 -7.83 -2.28 -6.60
C GLY A 77 -7.32 -2.19 -8.05
N LEU A 78 -7.91 -1.31 -8.88
CA LEU A 78 -7.44 -1.06 -10.25
C LEU A 78 -6.06 -0.39 -10.27
N LEU A 79 -5.85 0.61 -9.40
CA LEU A 79 -4.59 1.34 -9.33
C LEU A 79 -3.44 0.46 -8.85
N CYS A 80 -3.68 -0.44 -7.90
CA CYS A 80 -2.68 -1.43 -7.43
C CYS A 80 -2.20 -2.37 -8.54
N ARG A 81 -2.99 -2.56 -9.60
CA ARG A 81 -2.65 -3.39 -10.78
C ARG A 81 -2.03 -2.57 -11.92
N THR A 82 -1.89 -1.26 -11.76
CA THR A 82 -1.42 -0.36 -12.81
C THR A 82 0.01 0.11 -12.49
N PRO A 83 1.05 -0.48 -13.13
CA PRO A 83 2.45 -0.23 -12.76
C PRO A 83 2.97 1.14 -13.17
N LYS A 84 2.55 1.62 -14.35
CA LYS A 84 3.03 2.88 -14.92
C LYS A 84 2.33 4.07 -14.26
N LYS A 85 3.12 5.05 -13.81
CA LYS A 85 2.63 6.26 -13.14
C LYS A 85 1.69 7.06 -14.03
N GLU A 86 2.05 7.25 -15.29
CA GLU A 86 1.27 8.01 -16.27
C GLU A 86 -0.10 7.36 -16.49
N SER A 87 -0.13 6.02 -16.56
CA SER A 87 -1.37 5.25 -16.67
C SER A 87 -2.23 5.35 -15.41
N ARG A 88 -1.63 5.35 -14.21
CA ARG A 88 -2.38 5.59 -12.95
C ARG A 88 -2.97 6.98 -12.89
N GLN A 89 -2.21 8.00 -13.27
CA GLN A 89 -2.69 9.38 -13.28
C GLN A 89 -3.83 9.56 -14.28
N GLU A 90 -3.73 8.97 -15.47
CA GLU A 90 -4.82 8.99 -16.45
C GLU A 90 -6.05 8.24 -15.93
N LEU A 91 -5.88 7.11 -15.26
CA LEU A 91 -6.95 6.38 -14.59
C LEU A 91 -7.63 7.26 -13.52
N LEU A 92 -6.85 7.91 -12.64
CA LEU A 92 -7.35 8.83 -11.63
C LEU A 92 -8.14 10.00 -12.24
N ARG A 93 -7.70 10.56 -13.39
CA ARG A 93 -8.45 11.61 -14.10
C ARG A 93 -9.80 11.11 -14.57
N ARG A 94 -9.86 9.90 -15.15
CA ARG A 94 -11.12 9.29 -15.62
C ARG A 94 -12.07 9.00 -14.46
N VAL A 95 -11.54 8.50 -13.35
CA VAL A 95 -12.31 8.25 -12.13
C VAL A 95 -12.90 9.55 -11.57
N ALA A 96 -12.08 10.60 -11.47
CA ALA A 96 -12.53 11.92 -11.00
C ALA A 96 -13.54 12.59 -11.95
N GLY A 97 -13.44 12.31 -13.25
CA GLY A 97 -14.39 12.75 -14.27
C GLY A 97 -15.75 12.03 -14.28
N GLY A 98 -16.02 11.17 -13.29
CA GLY A 98 -17.28 10.43 -13.17
C GLY A 98 -17.23 8.97 -13.66
N GLY A 99 -16.07 8.49 -14.10
CA GLY A 99 -15.89 7.12 -14.58
C GLY A 99 -16.59 6.88 -15.92
N GLY A 100 -16.86 5.60 -16.23
CA GLY A 100 -17.57 5.19 -17.43
C GLY A 100 -16.96 3.98 -18.14
N VAL A 101 -17.46 3.67 -19.33
CA VAL A 101 -16.97 2.56 -20.16
C VAL A 101 -15.95 3.10 -21.16
N PHE A 102 -14.72 2.62 -21.06
CA PHE A 102 -13.62 3.00 -21.93
C PHE A 102 -13.23 1.83 -22.83
N LYS A 103 -12.82 2.10 -24.06
CA LYS A 103 -12.23 1.09 -24.94
C LYS A 103 -10.73 1.06 -24.70
N SER A 104 -10.21 -0.13 -24.40
CA SER A 104 -8.77 -0.39 -24.44
C SER A 104 -8.26 -0.38 -25.88
N GLU A 105 -6.94 -0.30 -26.06
CA GLU A 105 -6.28 -0.39 -27.38
C GLU A 105 -6.68 -1.66 -28.14
N ASN A 106 -6.96 -2.74 -27.41
CA ASN A 106 -7.39 -4.04 -27.95
C ASN A 106 -8.91 -4.11 -28.24
N GLY A 107 -9.64 -3.01 -28.13
CA GLY A 107 -11.10 -2.95 -28.32
C GLY A 107 -11.93 -3.46 -27.14
N THR A 108 -11.30 -4.03 -26.11
CA THR A 108 -11.98 -4.48 -24.88
C THR A 108 -12.62 -3.31 -24.14
N LYS A 109 -13.91 -3.42 -23.82
CA LYS A 109 -14.62 -2.43 -23.01
C LYS A 109 -14.29 -2.64 -21.53
N VAL A 110 -13.69 -1.64 -20.90
CA VAL A 110 -13.36 -1.63 -19.48
C VAL A 110 -14.27 -0.62 -18.78
N HIS A 111 -14.98 -1.07 -17.76
CA HIS A 111 -15.77 -0.19 -16.90
C HIS A 111 -14.89 0.36 -15.78
N ILE A 112 -14.78 1.69 -15.71
CA ILE A 112 -14.05 2.42 -14.67
C ILE A 112 -15.08 3.05 -13.73
N PRO A 113 -15.08 2.72 -12.42
CA PRO A 113 -15.97 3.37 -11.46
C PRO A 113 -15.64 4.86 -11.30
N GLY A 114 -16.67 5.70 -11.10
CA GLY A 114 -16.49 7.09 -10.70
C GLY A 114 -16.33 7.21 -9.18
N ALA A 115 -15.36 8.00 -8.72
CA ALA A 115 -15.11 8.23 -7.29
C ALA A 115 -14.41 9.58 -7.06
N ASN A 116 -14.60 10.16 -5.88
CA ASN A 116 -13.90 11.38 -5.48
C ASN A 116 -12.43 11.07 -5.16
N LEU A 117 -11.50 11.92 -5.62
CA LEU A 117 -10.06 11.80 -5.30
C LEU A 117 -9.80 11.82 -3.78
N ASN A 118 -10.57 12.60 -3.03
CA ASN A 118 -10.47 12.66 -1.58
C ASN A 118 -10.84 11.32 -0.93
N ASP A 119 -11.93 10.70 -1.38
CA ASP A 119 -12.37 9.39 -0.86
C ASP A 119 -11.35 8.30 -1.19
N ILE A 120 -10.72 8.37 -2.37
CA ILE A 120 -9.64 7.44 -2.75
C ILE A 120 -8.42 7.64 -1.86
N ALA A 121 -8.00 8.89 -1.64
CA ALA A 121 -6.85 9.23 -0.81
C ALA A 121 -7.07 8.77 0.64
N ASN A 122 -8.25 9.06 1.20
CA ASN A 122 -8.62 8.67 2.57
C ASN A 122 -8.72 7.15 2.70
N GLN A 123 -9.36 6.47 1.75
CA GLN A 123 -9.45 5.02 1.78
C GLN A 123 -8.07 4.35 1.67
N ALA A 124 -7.17 4.89 0.84
CA ALA A 124 -5.79 4.41 0.77
C ALA A 124 -5.06 4.66 2.10
N ASP A 125 -5.27 5.80 2.75
CA ASP A 125 -4.68 6.12 4.04
C ASP A 125 -5.19 5.20 5.17
N ASP A 126 -6.49 4.90 5.22
CA ASP A 126 -7.07 3.95 6.19
C ASP A 126 -6.45 2.55 6.07
N LEU A 127 -6.25 2.09 4.82
CA LEU A 127 -5.59 0.82 4.53
C LEU A 127 -4.12 0.84 4.94
N LEU A 128 -3.42 1.95 4.68
CA LEU A 128 -2.04 2.14 5.11
C LEU A 128 -1.92 2.12 6.63
N GLU A 129 -2.77 2.86 7.34
CA GLU A 129 -2.79 2.88 8.80
C GLU A 129 -2.96 1.47 9.37
N THR A 130 -3.90 0.71 8.80
CA THR A 130 -4.16 -0.68 9.21
C THR A 130 -2.95 -1.61 8.97
N MET A 131 -2.12 -1.33 7.96
CA MET A 131 -0.91 -2.09 7.68
C MET A 131 0.28 -1.64 8.53
N GLU A 132 0.43 -0.33 8.74
CA GLU A 132 1.59 0.29 9.40
C GLU A 132 1.55 0.21 10.92
N THR A 133 0.34 0.13 11.50
CA THR A 133 0.13 -0.10 12.94
C THR A 133 0.47 -1.53 13.37
N ARG A 134 0.64 -2.46 12.43
CA ARG A 134 1.02 -3.84 12.73
C ARG A 134 2.50 -3.95 13.10
N PRO A 135 2.86 -4.84 14.05
CA PRO A 135 4.27 -5.13 14.37
C PRO A 135 5.08 -5.60 13.17
N VAL A 136 4.44 -6.36 12.27
CA VAL A 136 5.02 -6.90 11.04
C VAL A 136 4.15 -6.47 9.86
N VAL A 137 4.78 -5.88 8.84
CA VAL A 137 4.07 -5.52 7.60
C VAL A 137 3.80 -6.79 6.79
N PRO A 138 2.53 -7.09 6.43
CA PRO A 138 2.19 -8.32 5.75
C PRO A 138 2.69 -8.37 4.29
N ASP A 139 2.59 -7.26 3.56
CA ASP A 139 3.07 -7.14 2.18
C ASP A 139 3.63 -5.74 1.92
N ARG A 140 4.94 -5.65 1.72
CA ARG A 140 5.64 -4.39 1.45
C ARG A 140 5.42 -3.86 0.04
N LYS A 141 5.15 -4.73 -0.94
CA LYS A 141 4.81 -4.29 -2.30
C LYS A 141 3.44 -3.63 -2.31
N LEU A 142 2.47 -4.25 -1.63
CA LEU A 142 1.15 -3.65 -1.47
C LEU A 142 1.22 -2.33 -0.70
N LEU A 143 2.00 -2.28 0.39
CA LEU A 143 2.21 -1.06 1.16
C LEU A 143 2.75 0.07 0.26
N ALA A 144 3.80 -0.21 -0.53
CA ALA A 144 4.36 0.76 -1.46
C ALA A 144 3.34 1.23 -2.51
N ARG A 145 2.53 0.32 -3.06
CA ARG A 145 1.45 0.68 -4.01
C ARG A 145 0.42 1.61 -3.37
N LEU A 146 -0.03 1.31 -2.16
CA LEU A 146 -1.00 2.13 -1.44
C LEU A 146 -0.44 3.53 -1.13
N VAL A 147 0.83 3.63 -0.72
CA VAL A 147 1.49 4.94 -0.54
C VAL A 147 1.48 5.73 -1.84
N LEU A 148 1.91 5.14 -2.96
CA LEU A 148 1.91 5.82 -4.26
C LEU A 148 0.52 6.29 -4.66
N ILE A 149 -0.51 5.46 -4.46
CA ILE A 149 -1.90 5.80 -4.78
C ILE A 149 -2.37 6.99 -3.94
N ARG A 150 -2.12 6.97 -2.64
CA ARG A 150 -2.46 8.07 -1.72
C ARG A 150 -1.81 9.38 -2.18
N GLU A 151 -0.49 9.35 -2.43
CA GLU A 151 0.26 10.55 -2.81
C GLU A 151 -0.13 11.07 -4.20
N GLU A 152 -0.42 10.19 -5.15
CA GLU A 152 -0.89 10.58 -6.49
C GLU A 152 -2.29 11.20 -6.45
N ALA A 153 -3.21 10.61 -5.67
CA ALA A 153 -4.56 11.16 -5.49
C ALA A 153 -4.51 12.55 -4.83
N ARG A 154 -3.71 12.71 -3.76
CA ARG A 154 -3.48 14.00 -3.08
C ARG A 154 -2.91 15.05 -4.01
N ASN A 155 -1.86 14.70 -4.76
CA ASN A 155 -1.22 15.62 -5.71
C ASN A 155 -2.19 16.10 -6.82
N MET A 156 -3.15 15.27 -7.22
CA MET A 156 -4.15 15.65 -8.22
C MET A 156 -5.24 16.59 -7.71
N MET A 157 -5.41 16.74 -6.39
CA MET A 157 -6.40 17.65 -5.80
C MET A 157 -5.94 19.12 -5.76
N GLY A 158 -4.72 19.42 -6.21
CA GLY A 158 -4.24 20.78 -6.46
C GLY A 158 -3.64 21.53 -5.27
N GLY A 159 -3.74 21.01 -4.03
CA GLY A 159 -3.09 21.64 -2.86
C GLY A 159 -1.66 21.17 -2.59
N GLY A 160 -1.16 20.21 -3.37
CA GLY A 160 0.21 19.71 -3.26
C GLY A 160 0.50 19.03 -1.91
N ILE A 161 1.77 19.03 -1.52
CA ILE A 161 2.24 18.35 -0.29
C ILE A 161 1.74 19.01 0.99
N LEU A 162 1.40 20.30 0.95
CA LEU A 162 0.98 21.10 2.11
C LEU A 162 -0.53 21.31 2.20
N ASP A 163 -1.31 20.57 1.40
CA ASP A 163 -2.77 20.65 1.46
C ASP A 163 -3.26 20.29 2.87
N GLU A 164 -4.05 21.16 3.49
CA GLU A 164 -4.60 20.95 4.83
C GLU A 164 -5.42 19.66 4.93
N ARG A 165 -6.01 19.21 3.82
CA ARG A 165 -6.74 17.94 3.73
C ARG A 165 -5.85 16.71 3.93
N ASN A 166 -4.54 16.85 3.78
CA ASN A 166 -3.59 15.76 3.97
C ASN A 166 -3.27 15.50 5.45
N ASP A 167 -3.62 16.43 6.36
CA ASP A 167 -3.27 16.32 7.77
C ASP A 167 -4.07 15.19 8.46
N ARG A 168 -3.34 14.18 8.94
CA ARG A 168 -3.91 13.09 9.76
C ARG A 168 -4.23 13.48 11.20
N GLY A 169 -4.11 14.76 11.56
CA GLY A 169 -4.41 15.27 12.91
C GLY A 169 -3.41 14.83 13.98
N LEU A 170 -2.22 14.36 13.59
CA LEU A 170 -1.18 13.99 14.54
C LEU A 170 -0.66 15.24 15.27
N ASN A 171 -0.99 15.36 16.55
CA ASN A 171 -0.51 16.43 17.44
C ASN A 171 0.98 16.29 17.79
N THR A 172 1.53 15.07 17.68
CA THR A 172 2.94 14.77 17.94
C THR A 172 3.48 13.89 16.83
N LEU A 173 4.65 14.24 16.31
CA LEU A 173 5.32 13.45 15.29
C LEU A 173 5.88 12.14 15.89
N PRO A 174 5.76 11.00 15.19
CA PRO A 174 6.35 9.75 15.62
C PRO A 174 7.87 9.84 15.83
N GLU A 175 8.36 9.31 16.94
CA GLU A 175 9.77 9.42 17.33
C GLU A 175 10.72 8.71 16.36
N ALA A 176 10.32 7.54 15.82
CA ALA A 176 11.16 6.77 14.90
C ALA A 176 11.40 7.51 13.58
N GLU A 177 10.34 8.07 13.00
CA GLU A 177 10.35 8.84 11.76
C GLU A 177 11.16 10.13 11.93
N VAL A 178 10.97 10.86 13.05
CA VAL A 178 11.74 12.08 13.35
C VAL A 178 13.23 11.76 13.48
N ASN A 179 13.57 10.71 14.25
CA ASN A 179 14.97 10.30 14.42
C ASN A 179 15.62 9.91 13.09
N PHE A 180 14.91 9.17 12.25
CA PHE A 180 15.40 8.82 10.92
C PHE A 180 15.57 10.06 10.03
N LEU A 181 14.60 10.97 10.04
CA LEU A 181 14.67 12.22 9.29
C LEU A 181 15.87 13.08 9.71
N THR A 182 16.14 13.20 11.01
CA THR A 182 17.32 13.91 11.54
C THR A 182 18.62 13.30 11.01
N LYS A 183 18.72 11.96 10.92
CA LYS A 183 19.90 11.29 10.33
C LYS A 183 20.06 11.61 8.85
N LEU A 184 18.98 11.62 8.07
CA LEU A 184 19.03 11.93 6.64
C LEU A 184 19.49 13.37 6.41
N VAL A 185 18.95 14.32 7.18
CA VAL A 185 19.23 15.74 7.02
C VAL A 185 20.66 16.11 7.44
N ALA A 186 21.25 15.36 8.38
CA ALA A 186 22.66 15.52 8.77
C ALA A 186 23.65 15.16 7.64
N LEU A 187 23.20 14.47 6.59
CA LEU A 187 24.01 14.05 5.45
C LEU A 187 23.70 14.91 4.22
N LYS A 188 24.65 15.03 3.29
CA LYS A 188 24.36 15.69 2.01
C LYS A 188 23.50 14.79 1.13
N PRO A 189 22.53 15.34 0.36
CA PRO A 189 21.76 14.58 -0.62
C PRO A 189 22.69 13.82 -1.57
N GLY A 190 22.41 12.52 -1.77
CA GLY A 190 23.24 11.66 -2.62
C GLY A 190 22.98 10.18 -2.43
N ASN A 191 23.88 9.36 -2.97
CA ASN A 191 23.74 7.89 -3.02
C ASN A 191 23.64 7.26 -1.63
N THR A 192 24.34 7.80 -0.63
CA THR A 192 24.28 7.30 0.75
C THR A 192 22.89 7.46 1.34
N VAL A 193 22.31 8.66 1.25
CA VAL A 193 20.96 8.97 1.73
C VAL A 193 19.92 8.15 0.95
N GLN A 194 20.09 8.03 -0.37
CA GLN A 194 19.22 7.18 -1.20
C GLN A 194 19.24 5.71 -0.77
N LYS A 195 20.43 5.17 -0.44
CA LYS A 195 20.57 3.79 0.04
C LYS A 195 19.92 3.59 1.42
N MET A 196 20.06 4.56 2.32
CA MET A 196 19.39 4.54 3.63
C MET A 196 17.86 4.52 3.47
N ILE A 197 17.31 5.42 2.65
CA ILE A 197 15.86 5.43 2.34
C ILE A 197 15.45 4.07 1.74
N LYS A 198 16.20 3.55 0.77
CA LYS A 198 15.90 2.26 0.13
C LYS A 198 15.86 1.11 1.12
N ASN A 199 16.84 1.03 2.02
CA ASN A 199 16.88 0.00 3.04
C ASN A 199 15.66 0.06 3.96
N VAL A 200 15.33 1.25 4.48
CA VAL A 200 14.18 1.43 5.38
C VAL A 200 12.86 1.09 4.68
N MET A 201 12.64 1.57 3.45
CA MET A 201 11.42 1.25 2.69
C MET A 201 11.29 -0.25 2.40
N GLN A 202 12.41 -0.97 2.23
CA GLN A 202 12.44 -2.43 2.06
C GLN A 202 12.29 -3.22 3.36
N GLY A 203 12.30 -2.56 4.52
CA GLY A 203 12.20 -3.25 5.81
C GLY A 203 13.52 -3.68 6.41
N LYS A 204 14.58 -2.96 6.13
CA LYS A 204 15.90 -3.14 6.72
C LYS A 204 16.22 -1.95 7.61
N ASP A 205 17.24 -2.09 8.44
CA ASP A 205 17.72 -1.03 9.33
C ASP A 205 16.58 -0.46 10.20
N GLU A 206 16.34 0.85 10.19
CA GLU A 206 15.26 1.50 10.95
C GLU A 206 13.85 1.10 10.52
N GLY A 207 13.68 0.44 9.36
CA GLY A 207 12.40 -0.08 8.87
C GLY A 207 12.15 -1.56 9.19
N ALA A 208 13.10 -2.22 9.86
CA ALA A 208 13.02 -3.65 10.18
C ALA A 208 11.89 -3.96 11.16
N ASP A 209 11.11 -5.00 10.84
CA ASP A 209 9.99 -5.42 11.67
C ASP A 209 10.47 -5.96 13.02
N ASN A 210 9.70 -5.69 14.08
CA ASN A 210 9.98 -6.22 15.39
C ASN A 210 9.56 -7.70 15.41
N SER A 211 10.45 -8.60 14.98
CA SER A 211 10.21 -10.06 14.99
C SER A 211 10.35 -10.70 16.38
N ASP A 212 10.64 -9.90 17.42
CA ASP A 212 10.68 -10.41 18.78
C ASP A 212 9.25 -10.80 19.19
N SER A 213 8.98 -12.10 19.12
CA SER A 213 7.79 -12.74 19.64
C SER A 213 7.41 -12.13 20.98
N ALA A 214 6.13 -11.78 21.12
CA ALA A 214 5.53 -11.46 22.39
C ALA A 214 5.48 -12.73 23.28
N GLU A 215 6.64 -13.21 23.72
CA GLU A 215 6.79 -14.10 24.85
C GLU A 215 7.73 -13.42 25.84
N GLY A 216 7.18 -13.10 27.02
CA GLY A 216 7.88 -12.34 28.02
C GLY A 216 9.11 -13.08 28.54
N HIS A 217 10.22 -12.36 28.71
CA HIS A 217 11.19 -12.71 29.74
C HIS A 217 11.85 -11.45 30.31
N TYR A 218 11.57 -11.23 31.59
CA TYR A 218 12.46 -10.53 32.50
C TYR A 218 13.80 -11.28 32.54
N THR A 219 14.77 -10.87 31.73
CA THR A 219 16.18 -11.21 31.97
C THR A 219 17.04 -10.13 31.38
N GLY A 220 17.78 -9.44 32.24
CA GLY A 220 18.75 -8.44 31.86
C GLY A 220 19.80 -9.02 30.92
N GLY A 221 19.99 -8.36 29.79
CA GLY A 221 21.07 -8.64 28.85
C GLY A 221 21.41 -7.34 28.13
N ARG A 222 22.55 -6.75 28.50
CA ARG A 222 23.11 -5.54 27.90
C ARG A 222 23.21 -5.70 26.37
N VAL A 223 22.57 -4.81 25.63
CA VAL A 223 23.07 -4.38 24.32
C VAL A 223 23.26 -2.87 24.41
N SER A 224 24.54 -2.47 24.44
CA SER A 224 24.97 -1.09 24.43
C SER A 224 24.65 -0.45 23.08
N SER A 225 23.78 0.56 23.09
CA SER A 225 23.73 1.56 22.03
C SER A 225 23.63 2.94 22.71
N GLY A 226 24.76 3.65 22.77
CA GLY A 226 24.76 5.11 22.87
C GLY A 226 24.31 5.66 21.53
N ILE A 227 23.55 6.75 21.44
CA ILE A 227 23.79 8.06 22.05
C ILE A 227 22.44 8.70 22.43
N ALA A 228 22.37 9.23 23.65
CA ALA A 228 21.44 10.26 24.14
C ALA A 228 19.91 10.02 24.03
N GLY A 229 19.36 9.28 25.00
CA GLY A 229 18.51 9.92 26.02
C GLY A 229 17.10 10.41 25.64
N ARG A 230 16.19 9.51 25.25
CA ARG A 230 14.80 9.51 25.76
C ARG A 230 14.33 8.07 25.89
N LYS A 231 14.15 7.60 27.13
CA LYS A 231 13.43 6.35 27.38
C LYS A 231 11.98 6.58 26.92
N SER A 232 11.48 5.75 26.01
CA SER A 232 10.06 5.68 25.68
C SER A 232 9.26 5.66 26.99
N VAL A 233 8.46 6.70 27.21
CA VAL A 233 7.68 6.93 28.45
C VAL A 233 6.66 5.80 28.67
N THR A 234 6.42 4.97 27.67
CA THR A 234 5.42 3.89 27.68
C THR A 234 6.00 2.48 27.74
N GLY A 235 7.34 2.31 27.80
CA GLY A 235 7.98 0.99 27.90
C GLY A 235 7.79 0.07 26.67
N ARG A 236 7.01 0.48 25.66
CA ARG A 236 6.89 -0.20 24.38
C ARG A 236 7.99 0.30 23.44
N LYS A 237 8.68 -0.64 22.77
CA LYS A 237 9.58 -0.32 21.65
C LYS A 237 8.77 0.49 20.62
N PRO A 238 9.28 1.63 20.12
CA PRO A 238 8.60 2.37 19.07
C PRO A 238 8.45 1.48 17.83
N LEU A 239 7.38 1.70 17.05
CA LEU A 239 7.24 1.04 15.76
C LEU A 239 8.41 1.44 14.86
N PRO A 240 8.91 0.52 14.02
CA PRO A 240 9.93 0.85 13.04
C PRO A 240 9.37 1.83 12.00
N VAL A 241 10.26 2.54 11.31
CA VAL A 241 9.89 3.56 10.35
C VAL A 241 9.05 2.95 9.22
N ARG A 242 7.86 3.52 8.99
CA ARG A 242 6.95 3.07 7.93
C ARG A 242 6.84 4.08 6.78
N PRO A 243 6.77 3.65 5.50
CA PRO A 243 6.74 4.56 4.36
C PRO A 243 5.67 5.66 4.40
N GLY A 244 4.44 5.31 4.76
CA GLY A 244 3.29 6.21 4.84
C GLY A 244 3.45 7.23 5.96
N MET A 245 3.76 6.78 7.18
CA MET A 245 4.09 7.63 8.33
C MET A 245 5.32 8.51 8.11
N PHE A 246 6.34 7.98 7.42
CA PHE A 246 7.56 8.73 7.12
C PHE A 246 7.29 9.90 6.18
N LEU A 247 6.55 9.67 5.09
CA LEU A 247 6.17 10.75 4.17
C LEU A 247 5.27 11.79 4.86
N GLU A 248 4.33 11.36 5.72
CA GLU A 248 3.52 12.26 6.53
C GLU A 248 4.40 13.15 7.43
N THR A 249 5.40 12.55 8.08
CA THR A 249 6.35 13.28 8.94
C THR A 249 7.16 14.29 8.13
N VAL A 250 7.64 13.91 6.95
CA VAL A 250 8.37 14.81 6.03
C VAL A 250 7.48 15.99 5.61
N SER A 251 6.23 15.74 5.24
CA SER A 251 5.27 16.78 4.84
C SER A 251 4.96 17.76 5.96
N LYS A 252 4.78 17.28 7.19
CA LYS A 252 4.54 18.13 8.37
C LYS A 252 5.74 19.01 8.70
N VAL A 253 6.96 18.46 8.66
CA VAL A 253 8.18 19.23 8.89
C VAL A 253 8.38 20.27 7.79
N LEU A 254 8.12 19.92 6.53
CA LEU A 254 8.12 20.88 5.41
C LEU A 254 7.13 22.03 5.65
N GLY A 255 5.90 21.72 6.05
CA GLY A 255 4.88 22.73 6.39
C GLY A 255 5.33 23.68 7.49
N GLY A 256 5.97 23.15 8.55
CA GLY A 256 6.55 23.96 9.63
C GLY A 256 7.68 24.89 9.15
N ILE A 257 8.53 24.43 8.23
CA ILE A 257 9.60 25.25 7.64
C ILE A 257 9.02 26.38 6.80
N TYR A 258 8.02 26.10 5.95
CA TYR A 258 7.37 27.15 5.15
C TYR A 258 6.58 28.15 5.99
N ALA A 259 6.03 27.72 7.13
CA ALA A 259 5.38 28.62 8.09
C ALA A 259 6.36 29.50 8.88
N GLY A 260 7.68 29.31 8.72
CA GLY A 260 8.72 30.15 9.31
C GLY A 260 9.19 29.71 10.71
N ASN A 261 8.89 28.48 11.13
CA ASN A 261 9.11 28.04 12.51
C ASN A 261 10.50 27.45 12.83
N ASP A 262 11.38 27.15 11.85
CA ASP A 262 12.75 26.70 12.16
C ASP A 262 13.75 26.88 11.00
N SER A 263 14.97 27.32 11.35
CA SER A 263 16.11 27.52 10.46
C SER A 263 17.22 26.50 10.79
N GLY A 264 17.43 25.52 9.90
CA GLY A 264 18.54 24.57 10.00
C GLY A 264 18.50 23.47 8.93
N ILE A 265 17.31 23.19 8.40
CA ILE A 265 17.07 22.22 7.33
C ILE A 265 16.59 22.99 6.10
N THR A 266 17.20 22.78 4.94
CA THR A 266 16.70 23.40 3.71
C THR A 266 15.43 22.68 3.26
N ALA A 267 14.35 23.42 2.99
CA ALA A 267 13.12 22.86 2.41
C ALA A 267 13.43 22.01 1.16
N GLN A 268 14.39 22.45 0.35
CA GLN A 268 14.89 21.72 -0.83
C GLN A 268 15.41 20.32 -0.51
N HIS A 269 16.08 20.13 0.63
CA HIS A 269 16.56 18.79 1.03
C HIS A 269 15.37 17.89 1.37
N LEU A 270 14.39 18.38 2.13
CA LEU A 270 13.20 17.59 2.47
C LEU A 270 12.33 17.29 1.25
N GLU A 271 12.17 18.24 0.33
CA GLU A 271 11.53 17.99 -0.97
C GLU A 271 12.26 16.89 -1.75
N TRP A 272 13.60 16.92 -1.76
CA TRP A 272 14.41 15.88 -2.39
C TRP A 272 14.21 14.50 -1.72
N VAL A 273 14.19 14.45 -0.38
CA VAL A 273 13.92 13.21 0.38
C VAL A 273 12.53 12.67 0.05
N HIS A 274 11.51 13.53 0.03
CA HIS A 274 10.15 13.16 -0.33
C HIS A 274 10.09 12.56 -1.74
N GLN A 275 10.61 13.27 -2.74
CA GLN A 275 10.62 12.80 -4.14
C GLN A 275 11.40 11.50 -4.32
N LYS A 276 12.57 11.37 -3.67
CA LYS A 276 13.39 10.14 -3.76
C LYS A 276 12.71 8.96 -3.10
N THR A 277 12.00 9.18 -2.01
CA THR A 277 11.20 8.13 -1.35
C THR A 277 10.12 7.61 -2.29
N LEU A 278 9.38 8.48 -2.97
CA LEU A 278 8.38 8.05 -3.98
C LEU A 278 9.00 7.26 -5.13
N GLN A 279 10.18 7.68 -5.63
CA GLN A 279 10.89 6.94 -6.68
C GLN A 279 11.28 5.54 -6.22
N ILE A 280 11.79 5.40 -5.00
CA ILE A 280 12.16 4.10 -4.42
C ILE A 280 10.91 3.23 -4.20
N LEU A 281 9.80 3.81 -3.73
CA LEU A 281 8.55 3.07 -3.55
C LEU A 281 7.99 2.58 -4.89
N GLN A 282 8.17 3.35 -5.97
CA GLN A 282 7.83 2.91 -7.32
C GLN A 282 8.65 1.67 -7.74
N GLU A 283 9.95 1.61 -7.43
CA GLU A 283 10.80 0.42 -7.67
C GLU A 283 10.41 -0.79 -6.82
N ILE A 284 9.85 -0.57 -5.62
CA ILE A 284 9.44 -1.66 -4.72
C ILE A 284 8.07 -2.21 -5.13
N ALA A 285 7.16 -1.34 -5.55
CA ALA A 285 5.79 -1.66 -5.89
C ALA A 285 5.66 -2.55 -7.15
N PHE A 286 6.53 -2.35 -8.14
CA PHE A 286 6.45 -2.95 -9.48
C PHE A 286 7.84 -3.30 -10.01
#